data_AF-A0AAW2JF73-F1
#
_entry.id   AF-A0AAW2JF73-F1
#
_cell.length_a   1.000
_cell.length_b   1.000
_cell.length_c   1.000
_cell.angle_alpha   90.00
_cell.angle_beta   90.00
_cell.angle_gamma   90.00
#
_symmetry.space_group_name_H-M   'P 1'
#
loop_
_entity.id
_entity.type
_entity.pdbx_description
1 polymer ?
#
loop_
_entity_poly.entity_id
_entity_poly.type
_entity_poly.pdbx_seq_one_letter_code
_entity_poly.pdbx_strand_id
1 'polypeptide(L)'
;MGSVFGKRYDPTEDAEEFRVLKAIVKEGFELLGAFNWSDYLPWLSYFYDPSRIVARCEALVPRVRKLVKAIIEQHQLKNQHENTISDNADFVDVLLSLDGDEKLNEDDMIAVLWEMIFRGTDTVALLTEWVMAELVLHPEVQAKLRQELKAVVGDRGVVDADMPRLSYLQAVVKEV
;
A
#
# COMPACT_ATOMS: atom_id res chain seq x y z
N MET A 1 -3.97 3.57 -0.40
CA MET A 1 -5.36 3.07 -0.54
C MET A 1 -6.23 4.01 -1.36
N GLY A 2 -6.42 5.27 -0.96
CA GLY A 2 -7.28 6.19 -1.73
C GLY A 2 -6.85 6.40 -3.19
N SER A 3 -5.55 6.45 -3.48
CA SER A 3 -5.04 6.53 -4.87
C SER A 3 -5.17 5.23 -5.66
N VAL A 4 -5.31 4.08 -4.98
CA VAL A 4 -5.34 2.76 -5.61
C VAL A 4 -6.77 2.29 -5.83
N PHE A 5 -7.68 2.51 -4.87
CA PHE A 5 -9.05 1.99 -4.86
C PHE A 5 -10.13 3.08 -4.82
N GLY A 6 -9.76 4.36 -4.86
CA GLY A 6 -10.69 5.48 -4.75
C GLY A 6 -11.34 5.66 -3.36
N LYS A 7 -11.23 4.68 -2.46
CA LYS A 7 -11.80 4.68 -1.12
C LYS A 7 -10.72 4.91 -0.05
N ARG A 8 -11.03 5.81 0.90
CA ARG A 8 -10.32 5.92 2.19
C ARG A 8 -11.22 5.29 3.25
N TYR A 9 -10.72 4.29 3.97
CA TYR A 9 -11.45 3.62 5.03
C TYR A 9 -11.38 4.45 6.31
N ASP A 10 -12.53 4.78 6.88
CA ASP A 10 -12.59 5.38 8.21
C ASP A 10 -12.60 4.28 9.29
N PRO A 11 -11.68 4.29 10.26
CA PRO A 11 -11.66 3.29 11.35
C PRO A 11 -12.94 3.24 12.19
N THR A 12 -13.75 4.31 12.18
CA THR A 12 -14.99 4.44 12.95
C THR A 12 -16.23 4.05 12.15
N GLU A 13 -16.32 4.44 10.88
CA GLU A 13 -17.48 4.16 10.02
C GLU A 13 -17.35 2.83 9.25
N ASP A 14 -16.15 2.50 8.76
CA ASP A 14 -15.86 1.29 7.97
C ASP A 14 -15.17 0.20 8.82
N ALA A 15 -15.43 0.16 10.13
CA ALA A 15 -14.66 -0.63 11.08
C ALA A 15 -14.52 -2.12 10.69
N GLU A 16 -15.59 -2.73 10.17
CA GLU A 16 -15.58 -4.15 9.76
C GLU A 16 -14.79 -4.39 8.46
N GLU A 17 -15.02 -3.60 7.42
CA GLU A 17 -14.26 -3.73 6.16
C GLU A 17 -12.77 -3.47 6.38
N PHE A 18 -12.45 -2.45 7.18
CA PHE A 18 -11.07 -2.12 7.53
C PHE A 18 -10.41 -3.23 8.35
N ARG A 19 -11.12 -3.84 9.30
CA ARG A 19 -10.62 -5.00 10.07
C ARG A 19 -10.32 -6.19 9.16
N VAL A 20 -11.22 -6.52 8.25
CA VAL A 20 -11.03 -7.62 7.30
C VAL A 20 -9.83 -7.37 6.41
N LEU A 21 -9.72 -6.17 5.83
CA LEU A 21 -8.59 -5.78 4.99
C LEU A 21 -7.28 -5.83 5.77
N LYS A 22 -7.24 -5.24 6.98
CA LYS A 22 -6.05 -5.27 7.84
C LYS A 22 -5.62 -6.69 8.18
N ALA A 23 -6.57 -7.59 8.44
CA ALA A 23 -6.27 -8.99 8.73
C ALA A 23 -5.69 -9.72 7.52
N ILE A 24 -6.25 -9.52 6.32
CA ILE A 24 -5.75 -10.10 5.07
C ILE A 24 -4.35 -9.58 4.74
N VAL A 25 -4.13 -8.26 4.85
CA VAL A 25 -2.82 -7.63 4.61
C VAL A 25 -1.78 -8.16 5.58
N LYS A 26 -2.10 -8.20 6.89
CA LYS A 26 -1.20 -8.73 7.92
C LYS A 26 -0.81 -10.18 7.65
N GLU A 27 -1.79 -11.03 7.34
CA GLU A 27 -1.55 -12.44 7.02
C GLU A 27 -0.67 -12.59 5.76
N GLY A 28 -0.89 -11.76 4.74
CA GLY A 28 -0.03 -11.71 3.56
C GLY A 28 1.43 -11.38 3.91
N PHE A 29 1.66 -10.42 4.82
CA PHE A 29 3.02 -10.04 5.24
C PHE A 29 3.71 -11.12 6.04
N GLU A 30 2.97 -11.75 6.95
CA GLU A 30 3.49 -12.89 7.70
C GLU A 30 3.90 -14.03 6.77
N LEU A 31 3.14 -14.30 5.70
CA LEU A 31 3.47 -15.36 4.74
C LEU A 31 4.64 -14.98 3.85
N LEU A 32 4.69 -13.76 3.32
CA LEU A 32 5.76 -13.30 2.44
C LEU A 32 7.10 -13.17 3.17
N GLY A 33 7.08 -12.78 4.44
CA GLY A 33 8.26 -12.69 5.29
C GLY A 33 8.59 -13.99 6.04
N ALA A 34 7.77 -15.04 5.92
CA ALA A 34 8.01 -16.30 6.63
C ALA A 34 9.25 -16.99 6.08
N PHE A 35 10.17 -17.34 6.99
CA PHE A 35 11.30 -18.19 6.62
C PHE A 35 10.80 -19.62 6.33
N ASN A 36 10.89 -20.03 5.06
CA ASN A 36 10.47 -21.36 4.62
C ASN A 36 11.66 -22.18 4.12
N TRP A 37 12.05 -23.21 4.86
CA TRP A 37 13.13 -24.11 4.43
C TRP A 37 12.82 -24.82 3.11
N SER A 38 11.54 -25.06 2.83
CA SER A 38 11.10 -25.76 1.62
C SER A 38 11.34 -24.95 0.34
N ASP A 39 11.50 -23.62 0.43
CA ASP A 39 11.85 -22.76 -0.71
C ASP A 39 13.32 -22.95 -1.13
N TYR A 40 14.18 -23.30 -0.18
CA TYR A 40 15.61 -23.53 -0.42
C TYR A 40 15.95 -25.00 -0.69
N LEU A 41 15.16 -25.92 -0.12
CA LEU A 41 15.37 -27.37 -0.20
C LEU A 41 14.09 -28.04 -0.72
N PRO A 42 13.93 -28.20 -2.06
CA PRO A 42 12.69 -28.69 -2.65
C PRO A 42 12.22 -30.06 -2.12
N TRP A 43 13.16 -30.95 -1.75
CA TRP A 43 12.86 -32.27 -1.20
C TRP A 43 12.25 -32.24 0.22
N LEU A 44 12.42 -31.13 0.94
CA LEU A 44 11.91 -30.95 2.30
C LEU A 44 10.41 -30.61 2.30
N SER A 45 9.91 -30.05 1.20
CA SER A 45 8.49 -29.69 1.02
C SER A 45 7.52 -30.85 1.17
N TYR A 46 7.96 -32.09 0.90
CA TYR A 46 7.11 -33.27 0.92
C TYR A 46 6.66 -33.70 2.33
N PHE A 47 7.37 -33.31 3.39
CA PHE A 47 7.07 -33.76 4.76
C PHE A 47 7.29 -32.69 5.84
N TYR A 48 7.79 -31.51 5.47
CA TYR A 48 8.08 -30.43 6.42
C TYR A 48 7.45 -29.11 5.96
N ASP A 49 6.34 -28.77 6.60
CA ASP A 49 5.69 -27.46 6.51
C ASP A 49 5.15 -27.06 7.90
N PRO A 50 6.03 -26.68 8.84
CA PRO A 50 5.64 -26.38 10.22
C PRO A 50 4.74 -25.15 10.31
N SER A 51 4.92 -24.18 9.40
CA SER A 51 4.17 -22.93 9.34
C SER A 51 2.92 -23.01 8.47
N ARG A 52 2.68 -24.16 7.83
CA ARG A 52 1.55 -24.44 6.92
C ARG A 52 1.41 -23.39 5.83
N ILE A 53 2.53 -22.96 5.25
CA ILE A 53 2.59 -21.79 4.35
C ILE A 53 1.69 -22.00 3.13
N VAL A 54 1.76 -23.18 2.50
CA VAL A 54 0.95 -23.48 1.30
C VAL A 54 -0.54 -23.44 1.63
N ALA A 55 -0.95 -24.11 2.71
CA ALA A 55 -2.36 -24.13 3.12
C ALA A 55 -2.88 -22.73 3.51
N ARG A 56 -2.05 -21.90 4.14
CA ARG A 56 -2.40 -20.51 4.46
C ARG A 56 -2.51 -19.66 3.19
N CYS A 57 -1.61 -19.83 2.22
CA CYS A 57 -1.71 -19.17 0.92
C CYS A 57 -3.01 -19.58 0.19
N GLU A 58 -3.33 -20.87 0.15
CA GLU A 58 -4.58 -21.39 -0.45
C GLU A 58 -5.83 -20.85 0.24
N ALA A 59 -5.78 -20.57 1.55
CA ALA A 59 -6.87 -19.94 2.28
C ALA A 59 -6.94 -18.41 2.09
N LEU A 60 -5.78 -17.75 1.90
CA LEU A 60 -5.67 -16.29 1.77
C LEU A 60 -6.07 -15.81 0.37
N VAL A 61 -5.61 -16.49 -0.69
CA VAL A 61 -5.83 -16.08 -2.09
C VAL A 61 -7.33 -15.87 -2.42
N PRO A 62 -8.26 -16.77 -2.05
CA PRO A 62 -9.68 -16.55 -2.31
C PRO A 62 -10.27 -15.33 -1.59
N ARG A 63 -9.77 -15.02 -0.38
CA ARG A 63 -10.21 -13.86 0.40
C ARG A 63 -9.74 -12.55 -0.23
N VAL A 64 -8.48 -12.51 -0.67
CA VAL A 64 -7.92 -11.38 -1.44
C VAL A 64 -8.71 -11.18 -2.72
N ARG A 65 -8.88 -12.25 -3.51
CA ARG A 65 -9.62 -12.23 -4.77
C ARG A 65 -11.04 -11.70 -4.57
N LYS A 66 -11.76 -12.18 -3.56
CA LYS A 66 -13.11 -11.70 -3.25
C LYS A 66 -13.13 -10.21 -2.95
N LEU A 67 -12.19 -9.72 -2.15
CA LEU A 67 -12.12 -8.30 -1.77
C LEU A 67 -11.81 -7.41 -2.98
N VAL A 68 -10.74 -7.70 -3.72
CA VAL A 68 -10.31 -6.87 -4.85
C VAL A 68 -11.32 -6.94 -5.99
N LYS A 69 -11.90 -8.10 -6.26
CA LYS A 69 -12.95 -8.25 -7.28
C LYS A 69 -14.18 -7.39 -6.97
N ALA A 70 -14.62 -7.36 -5.70
CA ALA A 70 -15.75 -6.49 -5.32
C ALA A 70 -15.45 -5.01 -5.59
N ILE A 71 -14.20 -4.57 -5.39
CA ILE A 71 -13.77 -3.20 -5.71
C ILE A 71 -13.79 -2.97 -7.23
N ILE A 72 -13.25 -3.89 -8.02
CA ILE A 72 -13.26 -3.80 -9.49
C ILE A 72 -14.70 -3.70 -10.02
N GLU A 73 -15.60 -4.56 -9.54
CA GLU A 73 -17.02 -4.56 -9.94
C GLU A 73 -17.71 -3.22 -9.62
N GLN A 74 -17.40 -2.62 -8.45
CA GLN A 74 -17.91 -1.29 -8.10
C GLN A 74 -17.46 -0.21 -9.10
N HIS A 75 -16.19 -0.22 -9.52
CA HIS A 75 -15.66 0.74 -10.48
C HIS A 75 -16.24 0.52 -11.89
N GLN A 76 -16.44 -0.73 -12.31
CA GLN A 76 -17.10 -1.04 -13.59
C GLN A 76 -18.54 -0.52 -13.63
N LEU A 77 -19.31 -0.67 -12.55
CA LEU A 77 -20.68 -0.15 -12.47
C LEU A 77 -20.73 1.39 -12.51
N LYS A 78 -19.74 2.04 -11.90
CA LYS A 78 -19.59 3.50 -11.94
C LYS A 78 -19.26 3.99 -13.35
N ASN A 79 -18.29 3.36 -14.02
CA ASN A 79 -17.81 3.75 -15.34
C ASN A 79 -18.85 3.52 -16.46
N GLN A 80 -19.83 2.62 -16.26
CA GLN A 80 -20.98 2.51 -17.17
C GLN A 80 -21.84 3.77 -17.24
N HIS A 81 -21.77 4.65 -16.23
CA HIS A 81 -22.55 5.88 -16.15
C HIS A 81 -21.73 7.12 -16.56
N GLU A 82 -20.39 7.06 -16.52
CA GLU A 82 -19.47 8.15 -16.86
C GLU A 82 -18.46 7.69 -17.91
N ASN A 83 -18.67 8.07 -19.19
CA ASN A 83 -17.87 7.62 -20.34
C ASN A 83 -16.44 8.22 -20.44
N THR A 84 -15.96 8.95 -19.44
CA THR A 84 -14.65 9.62 -19.47
C THR A 84 -13.92 9.49 -18.15
N ILE A 85 -12.65 9.11 -18.19
CA ILE A 85 -11.73 9.13 -17.05
C ILE A 85 -11.71 10.57 -16.49
N SER A 86 -12.20 10.71 -15.25
CA SER A 86 -12.23 11.99 -14.55
C SER A 86 -10.83 12.35 -14.03
N ASP A 87 -10.57 13.63 -13.76
CA ASP A 87 -9.40 14.08 -13.00
C ASP A 87 -9.32 13.43 -11.60
N ASN A 88 -10.42 12.84 -11.12
CA ASN A 88 -10.51 12.09 -9.87
C ASN A 88 -10.37 10.56 -10.04
N ALA A 89 -9.91 10.09 -11.21
CA ALA A 89 -9.70 8.67 -11.44
C ALA A 89 -8.61 8.09 -10.52
N ASP A 90 -8.86 6.88 -10.03
CA ASP A 90 -7.88 6.12 -9.27
C ASP A 90 -7.21 5.05 -10.14
N PHE A 91 -6.30 4.29 -9.54
CA PHE A 91 -5.55 3.28 -10.26
C PHE A 91 -6.43 2.15 -10.83
N VAL A 92 -7.56 1.81 -10.20
CA VAL A 92 -8.50 0.81 -10.76
C VAL A 92 -9.09 1.34 -12.07
N ASP A 93 -9.50 2.60 -12.10
CA ASP A 93 -10.04 3.23 -13.31
C ASP A 93 -9.02 3.22 -14.46
N VAL A 94 -7.75 3.49 -14.15
CA VAL A 94 -6.66 3.40 -15.13
C VAL A 94 -6.52 1.98 -15.67
N LEU A 95 -6.47 0.96 -14.81
CA LEU A 95 -6.35 -0.44 -15.25
C LEU A 95 -7.58 -0.91 -16.06
N LEU A 96 -8.77 -0.42 -15.73
CA LEU A 96 -10.00 -0.71 -16.48
C LEU A 96 -10.05 -0.01 -17.85
N SER A 97 -9.34 1.11 -18.00
CA SER A 97 -9.27 1.84 -19.27
C SER A 97 -8.31 1.24 -20.31
N LEU A 98 -7.46 0.29 -19.89
CA LEU A 98 -6.54 -0.40 -20.79
C LEU A 98 -7.31 -1.25 -21.82
N ASP A 99 -6.93 -1.15 -23.09
CA ASP A 99 -7.56 -1.87 -24.19
C ASP A 99 -6.51 -2.45 -25.17
N GLY A 100 -6.96 -3.31 -26.08
CA GLY A 100 -6.08 -3.99 -27.04
C GLY A 100 -5.08 -4.92 -26.35
N ASP A 101 -3.81 -4.83 -26.75
CA ASP A 101 -2.74 -5.71 -26.27
C ASP A 101 -2.32 -5.43 -24.81
N GLU A 102 -2.68 -4.26 -24.26
CA GLU A 102 -2.37 -3.86 -22.88
C GLU A 102 -3.47 -4.25 -21.88
N LYS A 103 -4.58 -4.81 -22.38
CA LYS A 103 -5.73 -5.17 -21.55
C LYS A 103 -5.38 -6.32 -20.60
N LEU A 104 -5.45 -6.04 -19.31
CA LEU A 104 -5.27 -7.05 -18.28
C LEU A 104 -6.50 -7.94 -18.15
N ASN A 105 -6.28 -9.23 -17.93
CA ASN A 105 -7.35 -10.11 -17.46
C ASN A 105 -7.67 -9.80 -15.99
N GLU A 106 -8.80 -10.32 -15.49
CA GLU A 106 -9.25 -10.07 -14.11
C GLU A 106 -8.21 -10.51 -13.07
N ASP A 107 -7.53 -11.64 -13.30
CA ASP A 107 -6.59 -12.24 -12.36
C ASP A 107 -5.31 -11.40 -12.23
N ASP A 108 -4.79 -10.92 -13.36
CA ASP A 108 -3.63 -10.04 -13.44
C ASP A 108 -3.94 -8.68 -12.80
N MET A 109 -5.12 -8.13 -13.06
CA MET A 109 -5.57 -6.88 -12.43
C MET A 109 -5.66 -7.03 -10.91
N ILE A 110 -6.23 -8.14 -10.42
CA ILE A 110 -6.29 -8.44 -8.99
C ILE A 110 -4.88 -8.53 -8.39
N ALA A 111 -3.96 -9.21 -9.07
CA ALA A 111 -2.59 -9.37 -8.60
C ALA A 111 -1.86 -8.02 -8.51
N VAL A 112 -1.94 -7.19 -9.56
CA VAL A 112 -1.33 -5.85 -9.60
C VAL A 112 -1.91 -4.93 -8.52
N LEU A 113 -3.23 -4.89 -8.38
CA LEU A 113 -3.89 -4.09 -7.35
C LEU A 113 -3.52 -4.54 -5.93
N TRP A 114 -3.43 -5.85 -5.71
CA TRP A 114 -3.00 -6.41 -4.42
C TRP A 114 -1.53 -6.07 -4.12
N GLU A 115 -0.64 -6.16 -5.11
CA GLU A 115 0.77 -5.80 -4.96
C GLU A 115 0.94 -4.34 -4.52
N MET A 116 0.15 -3.41 -5.09
CA MET A 116 0.21 -1.99 -4.74
C MET A 116 -0.14 -1.72 -3.27
N ILE A 117 -1.14 -2.42 -2.73
CA ILE A 117 -1.50 -2.32 -1.31
C ILE A 117 -0.40 -2.88 -0.43
N PHE A 118 0.11 -4.04 -0.81
CA PHE A 118 1.14 -4.75 -0.09
C PHE A 118 2.41 -3.89 -0.02
N ARG A 119 3.04 -3.59 -1.15
CA ARG A 119 4.34 -2.91 -1.15
C ARG A 119 4.28 -1.44 -0.76
N GLY A 120 3.17 -0.76 -1.07
CA GLY A 120 3.03 0.68 -0.83
C GLY A 120 2.76 1.05 0.63
N THR A 121 2.10 0.18 1.40
CA THR A 121 1.65 0.56 2.76
C THR A 121 2.74 0.34 3.81
N ASP A 122 3.36 -0.84 3.82
CA ASP A 122 4.31 -1.24 4.86
C ASP A 122 5.64 -0.49 4.77
N THR A 123 6.17 -0.32 3.55
CA THR A 123 7.44 0.39 3.32
C THR A 123 7.37 1.85 3.78
N VAL A 124 6.29 2.56 3.44
CA VAL A 124 6.10 3.97 3.82
C VAL A 124 5.82 4.10 5.32
N ALA A 125 5.04 3.17 5.90
CA ALA A 125 4.78 3.15 7.34
C ALA A 125 6.08 2.93 8.13
N LEU A 126 6.88 1.93 7.74
CA LEU A 126 8.17 1.61 8.36
C LEU A 126 9.16 2.78 8.24
N LEU A 127 9.32 3.36 7.05
CA LEU A 127 10.18 4.54 6.86
C LEU A 127 9.74 5.70 7.77
N THR A 128 8.44 5.98 7.84
CA THR A 128 7.90 7.04 8.68
C THR A 128 8.15 6.76 10.16
N GLU A 129 7.97 5.52 10.60
CA GLU A 129 8.23 5.09 11.98
C GLU A 129 9.71 5.32 12.35
N TRP A 130 10.64 4.91 11.49
CA TRP A 130 12.07 5.13 11.70
C TRP A 130 12.45 6.61 11.68
N VAL A 131 11.94 7.40 10.72
CA VAL A 131 12.15 8.86 10.70
C VAL A 131 11.68 9.48 12.01
N MET A 132 10.51 9.09 12.52
CA MET A 132 10.00 9.61 13.78
C MET A 132 10.84 9.15 14.97
N ALA A 133 11.31 7.90 14.99
CA ALA A 133 12.19 7.38 16.03
C ALA A 133 13.52 8.15 16.07
N GLU A 134 14.18 8.33 14.93
CA GLU A 134 15.44 9.07 14.81
C GLU A 134 15.30 10.54 15.22
N LEU A 135 14.20 11.19 14.85
CA LEU A 135 13.91 12.57 15.26
C LEU A 135 13.67 12.72 16.77
N VAL A 136 13.09 11.71 17.42
CA VAL A 136 12.91 11.70 18.88
C VAL A 136 14.25 11.51 19.60
N LEU A 137 15.16 10.71 19.03
CA LEU A 137 16.50 10.47 19.58
C LEU A 137 17.47 11.63 19.35
N HIS A 138 17.24 12.46 18.32
CA HIS A 138 18.10 13.60 17.95
C HIS A 138 17.33 14.94 17.96
N PRO A 139 17.07 15.53 19.15
CA PRO A 139 16.29 16.76 19.28
C PRO A 139 16.87 17.96 18.50
N GLU A 140 18.19 18.02 18.32
CA GLU A 140 18.86 19.05 17.53
C GLU A 140 18.54 18.96 16.04
N VAL A 141 18.47 17.75 15.49
CA VAL A 141 18.03 17.49 14.10
C VAL A 141 16.56 17.89 13.96
N GLN A 142 15.72 17.49 14.92
CA GLN A 142 14.31 17.85 14.94
C GLN A 142 14.09 19.38 15.02
N ALA A 143 14.87 20.08 15.85
CA ALA A 143 14.80 21.54 15.98
C ALA A 143 15.20 22.23 14.67
N LYS A 144 16.28 21.77 14.02
CA LYS A 144 16.73 22.28 12.74
C LYS A 144 15.72 22.05 11.61
N LEU A 145 15.08 20.88 11.59
CA LEU A 145 14.00 20.57 10.64
C LEU A 145 12.80 21.50 10.83
N ARG A 146 12.36 21.72 12.08
CA ARG A 146 11.29 22.68 12.39
C ARG A 146 11.65 24.10 11.97
N GLN A 147 12.91 24.50 12.11
CA GLN A 147 13.37 25.82 11.66
C GLN A 147 13.28 25.98 10.14
N GLU A 148 13.69 24.96 9.37
CA GLU A 148 13.53 24.97 7.90
C GLU A 148 12.05 25.08 7.51
N LEU A 149 11.19 24.25 8.11
CA LEU A 149 9.75 24.28 7.85
C LEU A 149 9.15 25.66 8.16
N LYS A 150 9.50 26.27 9.30
CA LYS A 150 9.01 27.60 9.65
C LYS A 150 9.50 28.69 8.68
N ALA A 151 10.74 28.57 8.19
CA ALA A 151 11.32 29.55 7.28
C ALA A 151 10.71 29.48 5.87
N VAL A 152 10.42 28.28 5.36
CA VAL A 152 9.92 28.07 4.00
C VAL A 152 8.39 28.13 3.91
N VAL A 153 7.73 27.54 4.90
CA VAL A 153 6.28 27.30 4.88
C VAL A 153 5.56 28.27 5.82
N GLY A 154 6.12 28.56 7.00
CA GLY A 154 5.45 29.38 8.02
C GLY A 154 4.37 28.58 8.75
N ASP A 155 3.17 29.17 8.91
CA ASP A 155 2.06 28.56 9.67
C ASP A 155 1.03 27.81 8.80
N ARG A 156 1.23 27.78 7.47
CA ARG A 156 0.38 26.99 6.56
C ARG A 156 0.83 25.53 6.48
N GLY A 157 0.00 24.68 5.89
CA GLY A 157 0.39 23.31 5.53
C GLY A 157 1.47 23.28 4.42
N VAL A 158 2.29 22.24 4.46
CA VAL A 158 3.27 21.92 3.39
C VAL A 158 2.51 21.46 2.15
N VAL A 159 2.93 21.94 0.98
CA VAL A 159 2.44 21.46 -0.32
C VAL A 159 3.60 20.99 -1.20
N ASP A 160 3.33 20.20 -2.23
CA ASP A 160 4.38 19.60 -3.08
C ASP A 160 5.31 20.64 -3.72
N ALA A 161 4.79 21.82 -4.05
CA ALA A 161 5.57 22.93 -4.60
C ALA A 161 6.66 23.47 -3.64
N ASP A 162 6.58 23.15 -2.34
CA ASP A 162 7.60 23.52 -1.36
C ASP A 162 8.80 22.59 -1.36
N MET A 163 8.65 21.36 -1.85
CA MET A 163 9.66 20.31 -1.75
C MET A 163 11.05 20.73 -2.24
N PRO A 164 11.21 21.48 -3.35
CA PRO A 164 12.53 21.95 -3.81
C PRO A 164 13.26 22.86 -2.82
N ARG A 165 12.53 23.52 -1.90
CA ARG A 165 13.07 24.43 -0.89
C ARG A 165 13.29 23.76 0.47
N LEU A 166 12.80 22.54 0.67
CA LEU A 166 12.91 21.77 1.91
C LEU A 166 14.07 20.76 1.82
N SER A 167 15.27 21.28 1.57
CA SER A 167 16.46 20.46 1.36
C SER A 167 16.88 19.64 2.58
N TYR A 168 16.68 20.18 3.79
CA TYR A 168 17.02 19.50 5.03
C TYR A 168 15.98 18.41 5.35
N LEU A 169 14.69 18.66 5.12
CA LEU A 169 13.67 17.60 5.17
C LEU A 169 14.02 16.43 4.24
N GLN A 170 14.42 16.72 3.00
CA GLN A 170 14.85 15.69 2.07
C GLN A 170 16.08 14.93 2.57
N ALA A 171 17.04 15.61 3.21
CA ALA A 171 18.20 14.96 3.80
C ALA A 171 17.81 14.04 4.97
N VAL A 172 16.90 14.48 5.85
CA VAL A 172 16.37 13.67 6.96
C VAL A 172 15.72 12.39 6.44
N VAL A 173 14.88 12.49 5.40
CA VAL A 173 14.21 11.30 4.82
C VAL A 173 15.19 10.36 4.11
N LYS A 174 16.30 10.87 3.56
CA LYS A 174 17.30 10.07 2.83
C LYS A 174 18.34 9.39 3.73
N GLU A 175 18.53 9.90 4.94
CA GLU A 175 19.49 9.36 5.91
C GLU A 175 18.97 8.08 6.56
N VAL A 176 17.65 7.99 6.74
CA VAL A 176 16.94 6.82 7.29
C VAL A 176 16.81 5.74 6.23
#